data_AF-A0A7X9JEP6-F1
#
_entry.id   AF-A0A7X9JEP6-F1
#
_cell.length_a   1.000
_cell.length_b   1.000
_cell.length_c   1.000
_cell.angle_alpha   90.00
_cell.angle_beta   90.00
_cell.angle_gamma   90.00
#
_symmetry.space_group_name_H-M   'P 1'
#
loop_
_entity.id
_entity.type
_entity.pdbx_description
1 polymer ?
#
loop_
_entity_poly.entity_id
_entity_poly.type
_entity_poly.pdbx_seq_one_letter_code
_entity_poly.pdbx_strand_id
1 'polypeptide(L)'
;MEALLNLRHVSIVKGYLEMGALATFFVLALVLLYKYFQGLLGKKKRPLNDEAVCIDLSGHDFFAKIDVTISHVIPNIRLQNKEKEACLIDFMLILSRTFLDCFTRVVKESDALRHLSGEVWGRYMVEKLIDCLAHGQDEARRNGIPEAFIAGFNNAQQAKIVQVTEMINLFSRSTFMADNQTRLSAVLDAIQATFFAILFDAEKTMDAMNGEIMEALKGYKRKVR
;
A
#
# COMPACT_ATOMS: atom_id res chain seq x y z
N MET A 1 41.09 10.79 -19.18
CA MET A 1 40.56 11.37 -17.92
C MET A 1 39.20 12.06 -18.12
N GLU A 2 38.46 11.74 -19.20
CA GLU A 2 37.15 12.36 -19.52
C GLU A 2 35.95 11.44 -19.22
N ALA A 3 36.14 10.12 -19.20
CA ALA A 3 35.07 9.15 -18.95
C ALA A 3 34.52 9.17 -17.50
N LEU A 4 35.33 9.58 -16.52
CA LEU A 4 34.94 9.65 -15.10
C LEU A 4 34.08 10.88 -14.76
N LEU A 5 34.19 11.96 -15.55
CA LEU A 5 33.38 13.17 -15.36
C LEU A 5 31.96 13.00 -15.93
N ASN A 6 31.81 12.26 -17.04
CA ASN A 6 30.50 11.98 -17.63
C ASN A 6 29.62 11.06 -16.77
N LEU A 7 30.20 10.06 -16.08
CA LEU A 7 29.44 9.17 -15.19
C LEU A 7 28.89 9.90 -13.95
N ARG A 8 29.63 10.89 -13.44
CA ARG A 8 29.22 11.68 -12.26
C ARG A 8 28.10 12.66 -12.59
N HIS A 9 28.09 13.22 -13.80
CA HIS A 9 27.02 14.12 -14.25
C HIS A 9 25.69 13.41 -14.50
N VAL A 10 25.70 12.21 -15.07
CA VAL A 10 24.47 11.44 -15.34
C VAL A 10 23.78 10.98 -14.04
N SER A 11 24.57 10.61 -13.02
CA SER A 11 24.05 10.23 -11.68
C SER A 11 23.35 11.39 -10.96
N ILE A 12 23.94 12.59 -11.01
CA ILE A 12 23.39 13.78 -10.37
C ILE A 12 22.12 14.24 -11.08
N VAL A 13 22.11 14.24 -12.42
CA VAL A 13 20.93 14.63 -13.22
C VAL A 13 19.76 13.67 -12.99
N LYS A 14 20.02 12.36 -12.82
CA LYS A 14 18.96 11.37 -12.51
C LYS A 14 18.34 11.60 -11.13
N GLY A 15 19.15 11.92 -10.11
CA GLY A 15 18.66 12.28 -8.78
C GLY A 15 17.80 13.55 -8.77
N TYR A 16 18.17 14.57 -9.54
CA TYR A 16 17.34 15.78 -9.71
C TYR A 16 16.05 15.52 -10.49
N LEU A 17 16.06 14.60 -11.45
CA LEU A 17 14.88 14.23 -12.23
C LEU A 17 13.87 13.44 -11.36
N GLU A 18 14.35 12.51 -10.54
CA GLU A 18 13.52 11.75 -9.60
C GLU A 18 12.96 12.63 -8.48
N MET A 19 13.76 13.56 -7.94
CA MET A 19 13.30 14.58 -7.00
C MET A 19 12.32 15.58 -7.64
N GLY A 20 12.51 15.92 -8.91
CA GLY A 20 11.59 16.76 -9.68
C GLY A 20 10.25 16.07 -9.96
N ALA A 21 10.27 14.77 -10.27
CA ALA A 21 9.06 13.96 -10.45
C ALA A 21 8.27 13.80 -9.14
N LEU A 22 8.95 13.57 -8.02
CA LEU A 22 8.33 13.56 -6.68
C LEU A 22 7.76 14.93 -6.30
N ALA A 23 8.48 16.02 -6.56
CA ALA A 23 8.00 17.37 -6.28
C ALA A 23 6.77 17.73 -7.12
N THR A 24 6.77 17.38 -8.41
CA THR A 24 5.62 17.61 -9.31
C THR A 24 4.42 16.75 -8.92
N PHE A 25 4.62 15.50 -8.52
CA PHE A 25 3.56 14.64 -7.99
C PHE A 25 2.98 15.22 -6.69
N PHE A 26 3.83 15.69 -5.77
CA PHE A 26 3.40 16.31 -4.51
C PHE A 26 2.61 17.60 -4.73
N VAL A 27 3.04 18.44 -5.68
CA VAL A 27 2.33 19.67 -6.06
C VAL A 27 0.99 19.35 -6.73
N LEU A 28 0.95 18.37 -7.64
CA LEU A 28 -0.31 17.92 -8.27
C LEU A 28 -1.29 17.35 -7.25
N ALA A 29 -0.80 16.53 -6.31
CA ALA A 29 -1.61 15.99 -5.22
C ALA A 29 -2.16 17.12 -4.34
N LEU A 30 -1.34 18.12 -3.98
CA LEU A 30 -1.78 19.30 -3.23
C LEU A 30 -2.82 20.14 -3.99
N VAL A 31 -2.66 20.33 -5.29
CA VAL A 31 -3.64 21.06 -6.12
C VAL A 31 -4.97 20.30 -6.22
N LEU A 32 -4.92 18.98 -6.36
CA LEU A 32 -6.13 18.13 -6.35
C LEU A 32 -6.81 18.16 -4.98
N LEU A 33 -6.04 18.06 -3.89
CA LEU A 33 -6.53 18.22 -2.52
C LEU A 33 -7.19 19.59 -2.33
N TYR A 34 -6.53 20.66 -2.78
CA TYR A 34 -7.04 22.03 -2.67
C TYR A 34 -8.34 22.22 -3.45
N LYS A 35 -8.44 21.71 -4.68
CA LYS A 35 -9.68 21.75 -5.48
C LYS A 35 -10.79 20.91 -4.85
N TYR A 36 -10.46 19.76 -4.28
CA TYR A 36 -11.40 18.93 -3.53
C TYR A 36 -11.97 19.70 -2.32
N PHE A 37 -11.11 20.37 -1.55
CA PHE A 37 -11.52 21.18 -0.40
C PHE A 37 -12.30 22.45 -0.80
N GLN A 38 -11.97 23.12 -1.90
CA GLN A 38 -12.79 24.21 -2.42
C GLN A 38 -14.18 23.73 -2.87
N GLY A 39 -14.28 22.55 -3.46
CA GLY A 39 -15.56 21.93 -3.83
C GLY A 39 -16.44 21.57 -2.63
N LEU A 40 -15.82 21.25 -1.48
CA LEU A 40 -16.51 21.02 -0.21
C LEU A 40 -16.97 22.32 0.47
N LEU A 41 -16.14 23.37 0.45
CA LEU A 41 -16.45 24.66 1.06
C LEU A 41 -17.49 25.48 0.27
N GLY A 42 -17.65 25.21 -1.04
CA GLY A 42 -18.62 25.90 -1.91
C GLY A 42 -20.07 25.41 -1.79
N LYS A 43 -20.35 24.28 -1.14
CA LYS A 43 -21.72 23.77 -0.97
C LYS A 43 -22.38 24.39 0.26
N LYS A 44 -23.14 25.46 0.03
CA LYS A 44 -24.11 26.04 0.98
C LYS A 44 -24.90 24.93 1.68
N LYS A 45 -24.88 24.95 3.02
CA LYS A 45 -25.66 24.10 3.94
C LYS A 45 -27.12 24.02 3.48
N ARG A 46 -27.53 22.87 2.95
CA ARG A 46 -28.93 22.43 3.02
C ARG A 46 -29.11 21.74 4.37
N PRO A 47 -30.24 21.94 5.08
CA PRO A 47 -30.53 21.15 6.26
C PRO A 47 -30.79 19.72 5.78
N LEU A 48 -29.85 18.81 6.06
CA LEU A 48 -30.08 17.38 5.87
C LEU A 48 -30.80 16.88 7.13
N ASN A 49 -31.98 16.32 6.93
CA ASN A 49 -32.56 15.38 7.87
C ASN A 49 -31.52 14.28 8.15
N ASP A 50 -31.25 14.05 9.43
CA ASP A 50 -30.39 13.01 9.99
C ASP A 50 -30.97 11.60 9.76
N GLU A 51 -30.99 11.16 8.52
CA GLU A 51 -30.81 9.73 8.24
C GLU A 51 -29.35 9.59 7.84
N ALA A 52 -28.53 9.12 8.79
CA ALA A 52 -27.14 8.79 8.56
C ALA A 52 -27.08 7.75 7.43
N VAL A 53 -26.85 8.23 6.21
CA VAL A 53 -26.64 7.39 5.03
C VAL A 53 -25.47 6.48 5.36
N CYS A 54 -25.76 5.21 5.62
CA CYS A 54 -24.75 4.20 5.83
C CYS A 54 -24.07 3.98 4.48
N ILE A 55 -22.88 4.54 4.30
CA ILE A 55 -22.08 4.40 3.07
C ILE A 55 -21.55 2.96 3.03
N ASP A 56 -22.13 2.11 2.20
CA ASP A 56 -21.60 0.75 2.03
C ASP A 56 -20.16 0.81 1.49
N LEU A 57 -19.19 0.47 2.34
CA LEU A 57 -17.78 0.46 1.99
C LEU A 57 -17.38 -0.79 1.19
N SER A 58 -18.28 -1.75 0.99
CA SER A 58 -18.02 -2.91 0.13
C SER A 58 -17.75 -2.51 -1.33
N GLY A 59 -18.34 -1.39 -1.76
CA GLY A 59 -18.13 -0.79 -3.08
C GLY A 59 -16.91 0.13 -3.18
N HIS A 60 -16.05 0.18 -2.17
CA HIS A 60 -14.87 1.05 -2.18
C HIS A 60 -13.88 0.65 -3.29
N ASP A 61 -13.31 1.65 -3.98
CA ASP A 61 -12.35 1.49 -5.08
C ASP A 61 -11.18 0.56 -4.76
N PHE A 62 -10.79 0.50 -3.48
CA PHE A 62 -9.79 -0.42 -2.94
C PHE A 62 -10.01 -1.86 -3.42
N PHE A 63 -11.21 -2.40 -3.23
CA PHE A 63 -11.49 -3.81 -3.54
C PHE A 63 -11.35 -4.09 -5.04
N ALA A 64 -11.99 -3.25 -5.86
CA ALA A 64 -11.93 -3.40 -7.32
C ALA A 64 -10.49 -3.24 -7.86
N LYS A 65 -9.72 -2.28 -7.34
CA LYS A 65 -8.34 -2.05 -7.78
C LYS A 65 -7.39 -3.17 -7.34
N ILE A 66 -7.55 -3.69 -6.13
CA ILE A 66 -6.77 -4.85 -5.67
C ILE A 66 -7.12 -6.09 -6.51
N ASP A 67 -8.39 -6.35 -6.80
CA ASP A 67 -8.82 -7.49 -7.63
C ASP A 67 -8.24 -7.44 -9.05
N VAL A 68 -8.31 -6.26 -9.69
CA VAL A 68 -7.67 -6.03 -11.00
C VAL A 68 -6.17 -6.24 -10.90
N THR A 69 -5.54 -5.82 -9.81
CA THR A 69 -4.10 -5.95 -9.60
C THR A 69 -3.67 -7.41 -9.44
N ILE A 70 -4.41 -8.20 -8.65
CA ILE A 70 -4.23 -9.64 -8.49
C ILE A 70 -4.37 -10.35 -9.84
N SER A 71 -5.37 -9.97 -10.64
CA SER A 71 -5.74 -10.68 -11.87
C SER A 71 -4.87 -10.30 -13.08
N HIS A 72 -4.44 -9.03 -13.17
CA HIS A 72 -3.86 -8.47 -14.39
C HIS A 72 -2.49 -7.81 -14.20
N VAL A 73 -2.17 -7.25 -13.04
CA VAL A 73 -0.91 -6.50 -12.87
C VAL A 73 0.18 -7.42 -12.33
N ILE A 74 -0.05 -8.06 -11.18
CA ILE A 74 0.94 -8.92 -10.53
C ILE A 74 1.40 -10.09 -11.43
N PRO A 75 0.50 -10.83 -12.11
CA PRO A 75 0.92 -11.95 -12.96
C PRO A 75 1.79 -11.53 -14.16
N ASN A 76 1.77 -10.25 -14.51
CA ASN A 76 2.49 -9.68 -15.65
C ASN A 76 3.77 -8.92 -15.24
N ILE A 77 4.17 -8.96 -13.97
CA ILE A 77 5.47 -8.43 -13.54
C ILE A 77 6.58 -9.15 -14.32
N ARG A 78 7.53 -8.37 -14.84
CA ARG A 78 8.70 -8.86 -15.58
C ARG A 78 9.98 -8.40 -14.92
N LEU A 79 10.85 -9.34 -14.57
CA LEU A 79 12.20 -9.09 -14.07
C LEU A 79 13.22 -9.85 -14.92
N GLN A 80 14.47 -9.39 -14.90
CA GLN A 80 15.57 -10.04 -15.61
C GLN A 80 15.84 -11.46 -15.06
N ASN A 81 15.81 -11.62 -13.73
CA ASN A 81 15.96 -12.93 -13.09
C ASN A 81 14.57 -13.59 -12.92
N LYS A 82 14.42 -14.80 -13.47
CA LYS A 82 13.14 -15.54 -13.48
C LYS A 82 12.75 -16.17 -12.15
N GLU A 83 13.72 -16.53 -11.32
CA GLU A 83 13.46 -17.05 -9.96
C GLU A 83 12.95 -15.94 -9.06
N LYS A 84 13.58 -14.76 -9.16
CA LYS A 84 13.13 -13.51 -8.54
C LYS A 84 11.74 -13.09 -9.00
N GLU A 85 11.50 -13.12 -10.31
CA GLU A 85 10.18 -12.84 -10.91
C GLU A 85 9.11 -13.76 -10.32
N ALA A 86 9.36 -15.07 -10.33
CA ALA A 86 8.42 -16.06 -9.82
C ALA A 86 8.13 -15.88 -8.32
N CYS A 87 9.18 -15.71 -7.50
CA CYS A 87 9.02 -15.54 -6.05
C CYS A 87 8.31 -14.24 -5.69
N LEU A 88 8.64 -13.13 -6.36
CA LEU A 88 7.95 -11.86 -6.16
C LEU A 88 6.47 -11.95 -6.54
N ILE A 89 6.15 -12.56 -7.68
CA ILE A 89 4.76 -12.75 -8.11
C ILE A 89 3.99 -13.55 -7.07
N ASP A 90 4.51 -14.70 -6.65
CA ASP A 90 3.85 -15.55 -5.65
C ASP A 90 3.65 -14.80 -4.33
N PHE A 91 4.69 -14.11 -3.85
CA PHE A 91 4.62 -13.34 -2.61
C PHE A 91 3.60 -12.20 -2.68
N MET A 92 3.60 -11.43 -3.78
CA MET A 92 2.65 -10.34 -3.96
C MET A 92 1.23 -10.86 -4.09
N LEU A 93 0.98 -11.98 -4.79
CA LEU A 93 -0.35 -12.59 -4.85
C LEU A 93 -0.86 -13.00 -3.47
N ILE A 94 -0.02 -13.65 -2.66
CA ILE A 94 -0.36 -14.06 -1.29
C ILE A 94 -0.72 -12.84 -0.44
N LEU A 95 0.16 -11.83 -0.42
CA LEU A 95 -0.09 -10.61 0.35
C LEU A 95 -1.36 -9.90 -0.12
N SER A 96 -1.57 -9.74 -1.42
CA SER A 96 -2.73 -9.03 -1.97
C SER A 96 -4.04 -9.70 -1.59
N ARG A 97 -4.11 -11.04 -1.71
CA ARG A 97 -5.28 -11.84 -1.33
C ARG A 97 -5.54 -11.75 0.17
N THR A 98 -4.48 -11.84 0.97
CA THR A 98 -4.58 -11.71 2.42
C THR A 98 -5.12 -10.33 2.82
N PHE A 99 -4.61 -9.26 2.20
CA PHE A 99 -5.10 -7.91 2.43
C PHE A 99 -6.55 -7.74 2.00
N LEU A 100 -6.93 -8.25 0.83
CA LEU A 100 -8.30 -8.21 0.35
C LEU A 100 -9.25 -8.88 1.35
N ASP A 101 -8.93 -10.10 1.79
CA ASP A 101 -9.75 -10.86 2.74
C ASP A 101 -9.84 -10.16 4.11
N CYS A 102 -8.70 -9.68 4.62
CA CYS A 102 -8.61 -8.94 5.86
C CYS A 102 -9.53 -7.71 5.87
N PHE A 103 -9.37 -6.83 4.90
CA PHE A 103 -10.12 -5.58 4.86
C PHE A 103 -11.57 -5.78 4.44
N THR A 104 -11.88 -6.85 3.72
CA THR A 104 -13.28 -7.28 3.51
C THR A 104 -13.95 -7.62 4.84
N ARG A 105 -13.25 -8.31 5.76
CA ARG A 105 -13.79 -8.61 7.10
C ARG A 105 -13.96 -7.34 7.93
N VAL A 106 -12.97 -6.45 7.93
CA VAL A 106 -13.04 -5.17 8.64
C VAL A 106 -14.22 -4.32 8.16
N VAL A 107 -14.46 -4.27 6.84
CA VAL A 107 -15.62 -3.57 6.27
C VAL A 107 -16.94 -4.22 6.69
N LYS A 108 -17.03 -5.55 6.74
CA LYS A 108 -18.23 -6.24 7.26
C LYS A 108 -18.50 -5.97 8.74
N GLU A 109 -17.47 -5.63 9.49
CA GLU A 109 -17.55 -5.27 10.92
C GLU A 109 -17.76 -3.76 11.14
N SER A 110 -17.93 -2.96 10.08
CA SER A 110 -17.93 -1.48 10.17
C SER A 110 -18.96 -0.92 11.15
N ASP A 111 -20.12 -1.57 11.28
CA ASP A 111 -21.18 -1.15 12.20
C ASP A 111 -20.73 -1.24 13.66
N ALA A 112 -20.01 -2.30 14.02
CA ALA A 112 -19.44 -2.45 15.36
C ALA A 112 -18.36 -1.40 15.63
N LEU A 113 -17.61 -1.01 14.60
CA LEU A 113 -16.55 -0.01 14.69
C LEU A 113 -17.09 1.42 14.82
N ARG A 114 -18.33 1.68 14.41
CA ARG A 114 -18.92 3.04 14.39
C ARG A 114 -18.96 3.72 15.75
N HIS A 115 -19.12 2.93 16.82
CA HIS A 115 -19.29 3.44 18.19
C HIS A 115 -17.97 3.63 18.95
N LEU A 116 -16.84 3.20 18.38
CA LEU A 116 -15.54 3.36 19.01
C LEU A 116 -15.10 4.82 19.00
N SER A 117 -14.42 5.25 20.07
CA SER A 117 -13.71 6.54 20.02
C SER A 117 -12.62 6.48 18.95
N GLY A 118 -12.28 7.63 18.36
CA GLY A 118 -11.26 7.71 17.31
C GLY A 118 -9.94 7.07 17.73
N GLU A 119 -9.49 7.24 18.97
CA GLU A 119 -8.25 6.63 19.48
C GLU A 119 -8.32 5.10 19.62
N VAL A 120 -9.44 4.56 20.11
CA VAL A 120 -9.63 3.10 20.21
C VAL A 120 -9.72 2.49 18.82
N TRP A 121 -10.45 3.16 17.92
CA TRP A 121 -10.54 2.78 16.51
C TRP A 121 -9.17 2.79 15.82
N GLY A 122 -8.35 3.82 16.06
CA GLY A 122 -7.01 3.92 15.49
C GLY A 122 -6.11 2.75 15.90
N ARG A 123 -6.09 2.43 17.20
CA ARG A 123 -5.35 1.27 17.72
C ARG A 123 -5.82 -0.04 17.10
N TYR A 124 -7.14 -0.23 17.00
CA TYR A 124 -7.73 -1.39 16.35
C TYR A 124 -7.28 -1.52 14.89
N MET A 125 -7.30 -0.43 14.12
CA MET A 125 -6.90 -0.46 12.71
C MET A 125 -5.40 -0.72 12.52
N VAL A 126 -4.55 -0.19 13.39
CA VAL A 126 -3.11 -0.49 13.38
C VAL A 126 -2.87 -1.97 13.71
N GLU A 127 -3.56 -2.51 14.72
CA GLU A 127 -3.49 -3.94 15.07
C GLU A 127 -3.92 -4.81 13.89
N LYS A 128 -5.04 -4.49 13.23
CA LYS A 128 -5.48 -5.21 12.03
C LYS A 128 -4.47 -5.14 10.90
N LEU A 129 -3.83 -4.00 10.65
CA LEU A 129 -2.79 -3.90 9.63
C LEU A 129 -1.61 -4.83 9.94
N ILE A 130 -1.15 -4.83 11.20
CA ILE A 130 -0.04 -5.68 11.66
C ILE A 130 -0.41 -7.16 11.56
N ASP A 131 -1.59 -7.55 12.01
CA ASP A 131 -2.09 -8.92 11.94
C ASP A 131 -2.16 -9.42 10.50
N CYS A 132 -2.63 -8.59 9.56
CA CYS A 132 -2.73 -8.94 8.16
C CYS A 132 -1.37 -9.11 7.49
N LEU A 133 -0.40 -8.24 7.85
CA LEU A 133 0.99 -8.39 7.41
C LEU A 133 1.59 -9.70 7.94
N ALA A 134 1.42 -9.98 9.24
CA ALA A 134 1.93 -11.19 9.87
C ALA A 134 1.30 -12.45 9.26
N HIS A 135 -0.02 -12.46 9.07
CA HIS A 135 -0.73 -13.58 8.46
C HIS A 135 -0.27 -13.84 7.02
N GLY A 136 -0.11 -12.78 6.22
CA GLY A 136 0.37 -12.92 4.84
C GLY A 136 1.81 -13.44 4.75
N GLN A 137 2.67 -13.06 5.70
CA GLN A 137 4.03 -13.61 5.81
C GLN A 137 4.02 -15.08 6.23
N ASP A 138 3.17 -15.47 7.18
CA ASP A 138 3.01 -16.87 7.56
C ASP A 138 2.50 -17.72 6.41
N GLU A 139 1.55 -17.19 5.63
CA GLU A 139 1.07 -17.87 4.43
C GLU A 139 2.17 -17.99 3.35
N ALA A 140 2.97 -16.95 3.16
CA ALA A 140 4.14 -16.98 2.27
C ALA A 140 5.15 -18.06 2.69
N ARG A 141 5.47 -18.17 3.98
CA ARG A 141 6.33 -19.23 4.53
C ARG A 141 5.76 -20.62 4.25
N ARG A 142 4.46 -20.82 4.47
CA ARG A 142 3.78 -22.10 4.20
C ARG A 142 3.80 -22.48 2.72
N ASN A 143 3.77 -21.50 1.82
CA ASN A 143 3.92 -21.69 0.38
C ASN A 143 5.40 -21.84 -0.05
N GLY A 144 6.33 -21.87 0.91
CA GLY A 144 7.75 -22.09 0.67
C GLY A 144 8.43 -20.91 -0.02
N ILE A 145 8.00 -19.68 0.29
CA ILE A 145 8.78 -18.46 0.05
C ILE A 145 9.93 -18.45 1.07
N PRO A 146 11.20 -18.28 0.65
CA PRO A 146 12.34 -18.30 1.58
C PRO A 146 12.29 -17.16 2.61
N GLU A 147 12.67 -17.44 3.86
CA GLU A 147 12.68 -16.42 4.93
C GLU A 147 13.61 -15.25 4.59
N ALA A 148 14.75 -15.52 3.95
CA ALA A 148 15.67 -14.46 3.51
C ALA A 148 14.99 -13.47 2.56
N PHE A 149 14.10 -13.95 1.68
CA PHE A 149 13.31 -13.08 0.81
C PHE A 149 12.30 -12.26 1.60
N ILE A 150 11.56 -12.89 2.52
CA ILE A 150 10.53 -12.21 3.34
C ILE A 150 11.19 -11.12 4.19
N ALA A 151 12.30 -11.44 4.86
CA ALA A 151 13.04 -10.48 5.68
C ALA A 151 13.61 -9.32 4.85
N GLY A 152 14.22 -9.62 3.70
CA GLY A 152 14.73 -8.60 2.78
C GLY A 152 13.62 -7.66 2.28
N PHE A 153 12.48 -8.22 1.89
CA PHE A 153 11.34 -7.45 1.41
C PHE A 153 10.78 -6.55 2.52
N ASN A 154 10.59 -7.09 3.72
CA ASN A 154 10.10 -6.33 4.87
C ASN A 154 11.01 -5.15 5.20
N ASN A 155 12.32 -5.36 5.20
CA ASN A 155 13.30 -4.29 5.44
C ASN A 155 13.20 -3.20 4.36
N ALA A 156 13.07 -3.60 3.10
CA ALA A 156 12.94 -2.65 1.99
C ALA A 156 11.63 -1.83 2.02
N GLN A 157 10.54 -2.40 2.54
CA GLN A 157 9.25 -1.73 2.62
C GLN A 157 8.93 -1.12 4.00
N GLN A 158 9.80 -1.27 5.00
CA GLN A 158 9.54 -0.86 6.37
C GLN A 158 9.10 0.60 6.48
N ALA A 159 9.77 1.50 5.76
CA ALA A 159 9.42 2.92 5.75
C ALA A 159 7.98 3.18 5.28
N LYS A 160 7.52 2.44 4.26
CA LYS A 160 6.15 2.56 3.74
C LYS A 160 5.11 2.00 4.73
N ILE A 161 5.44 0.91 5.42
CA ILE A 161 4.56 0.30 6.45
C ILE A 161 4.41 1.26 7.65
N VAL A 162 5.51 1.87 8.09
CA VAL A 162 5.49 2.88 9.15
C VAL A 162 4.64 4.08 8.72
N GLN A 163 4.80 4.55 7.49
CA GLN A 163 4.02 5.67 6.96
C GLN A 163 2.50 5.41 7.00
N VAL A 164 2.04 4.23 6.59
CA VAL A 164 0.61 3.88 6.69
C VAL A 164 0.14 3.85 8.13
N THR A 165 0.95 3.32 9.04
CA THR A 165 0.65 3.28 10.48
C THR A 165 0.49 4.70 11.05
N GLU A 166 1.37 5.62 10.66
CA GLU A 166 1.27 7.03 11.03
C GLU A 166 0.02 7.70 10.44
N MET A 167 -0.33 7.39 9.18
CA MET A 167 -1.57 7.89 8.56
C MET A 167 -2.82 7.41 9.31
N ILE A 168 -2.88 6.14 9.72
CA ILE A 168 -3.98 5.61 10.54
C ILE A 168 -4.11 6.42 11.84
N ASN A 169 -3.00 6.65 12.54
CA ASN A 169 -2.97 7.44 13.77
C ASN A 169 -3.39 8.91 13.55
N LEU A 170 -3.03 9.49 12.40
CA LEU A 170 -3.46 10.83 12.03
C LEU A 170 -4.98 10.88 11.81
N PHE A 171 -5.54 9.93 11.06
CA PHE A 171 -6.98 9.85 10.80
C PHE A 171 -7.79 9.59 12.08
N SER A 172 -7.24 8.78 12.98
CA SER A 172 -7.87 8.45 14.26
C SER A 172 -8.06 9.66 15.17
N ARG A 173 -7.15 10.64 15.09
CA ARG A 173 -7.16 11.89 15.87
C ARG A 173 -7.72 13.08 15.09
N SER A 174 -8.03 12.90 13.81
CA SER A 174 -8.53 13.96 12.95
C SER A 174 -9.89 14.44 13.42
N THR A 175 -9.98 15.74 13.69
CA THR A 175 -11.24 16.44 13.98
C THR A 175 -12.03 16.76 12.71
N PHE A 176 -11.42 16.63 11.52
CA PHE A 176 -12.08 16.83 10.24
C PHE A 176 -12.87 15.61 9.77
N MET A 177 -12.47 14.41 10.18
CA MET A 177 -13.21 13.17 9.89
C MET A 177 -14.26 12.96 10.96
N ALA A 178 -15.54 13.14 10.60
CA ALA A 178 -16.63 13.18 11.56
C ALA A 178 -16.93 11.81 12.20
N ASP A 179 -16.72 10.72 11.47
CA ASP A 179 -17.12 9.37 11.87
C ASP A 179 -16.08 8.31 11.44
N ASN A 180 -16.17 7.12 12.04
CA ASN A 180 -15.22 6.02 11.80
C ASN A 180 -15.37 5.37 10.42
N GLN A 181 -16.49 5.56 9.73
CA GLN A 181 -16.71 5.06 8.37
C GLN A 181 -15.92 5.89 7.36
N THR A 182 -15.96 7.22 7.53
CA THR A 182 -15.10 8.17 6.79
C THR A 182 -13.63 7.89 7.07
N ARG A 183 -13.25 7.63 8.34
CA ARG A 183 -11.87 7.24 8.68
C ARG A 183 -11.46 5.92 8.03
N LEU A 184 -12.35 4.93 7.99
CA LEU A 184 -12.09 3.64 7.36
C LEU A 184 -11.89 3.78 5.85
N SER A 185 -12.73 4.56 5.16
CA SER A 185 -12.54 4.87 3.73
C SER A 185 -11.15 5.48 3.48
N ALA A 186 -10.75 6.46 4.30
CA ALA A 186 -9.42 7.08 4.17
C ALA A 186 -8.26 6.09 4.42
N VAL A 187 -8.44 5.13 5.35
CA VAL A 187 -7.46 4.06 5.57
C VAL A 187 -7.38 3.12 4.37
N LEU A 188 -8.51 2.75 3.77
CA LEU A 188 -8.52 1.93 2.55
C LEU A 188 -7.78 2.63 1.40
N ASP A 189 -7.96 3.94 1.24
CA ASP A 189 -7.21 4.75 0.26
C ASP A 189 -5.71 4.79 0.54
N ALA A 190 -5.32 4.98 1.81
CA ALA A 190 -3.91 5.01 2.22
C ALA A 190 -3.22 3.66 1.97
N ILE A 191 -3.90 2.56 2.31
CA ILE A 191 -3.39 1.21 2.09
C ILE A 191 -3.30 0.92 0.60
N GLN A 192 -4.32 1.29 -0.20
CA GLN A 192 -4.28 1.17 -1.65
C GLN A 192 -3.05 1.88 -2.25
N ALA A 193 -2.85 3.14 -1.86
CA ALA A 193 -1.74 3.95 -2.37
C ALA A 193 -0.39 3.33 -2.02
N THR A 194 -0.21 2.88 -0.78
CA THR A 194 1.03 2.23 -0.35
C THR A 194 1.24 0.89 -1.05
N PHE A 195 0.20 0.10 -1.23
CA PHE A 195 0.29 -1.17 -1.94
C PHE A 195 0.75 -0.96 -3.39
N PHE A 196 0.20 0.03 -4.10
CA PHE A 196 0.69 0.38 -5.43
C PHE A 196 2.11 0.94 -5.42
N ALA A 197 2.49 1.74 -4.42
CA ALA A 197 3.86 2.22 -4.29
C ALA A 197 4.86 1.05 -4.10
N ILE A 198 4.48 0.02 -3.32
CA ILE A 198 5.27 -1.20 -3.17
C ILE A 198 5.39 -1.95 -4.50
N LEU A 199 4.30 -2.07 -5.26
CA LEU A 199 4.33 -2.72 -6.58
C LEU A 199 5.19 -1.98 -7.60
N PHE A 200 5.09 -0.65 -7.66
CA PHE A 200 5.90 0.14 -8.57
C PHE A 200 7.39 0.11 -8.21
N ASP A 201 7.71 0.01 -6.92
CA ASP A 201 9.08 -0.16 -6.43
C ASP A 201 9.56 -1.62 -6.46
N ALA A 202 8.77 -2.56 -6.99
CA ALA A 202 9.09 -3.98 -6.85
C ALA A 202 10.39 -4.35 -7.56
N GLU A 203 10.66 -3.84 -8.76
CA GLU A 203 11.93 -4.07 -9.47
C GLU A 203 13.13 -3.52 -8.66
N LYS A 204 13.03 -2.28 -8.19
CA LYS A 204 14.05 -1.65 -7.34
C LYS A 204 14.27 -2.41 -6.03
N THR A 205 13.20 -2.91 -5.43
CA THR A 205 13.22 -3.72 -4.21
C THR A 205 13.98 -5.03 -4.47
N MET A 206 13.69 -5.69 -5.58
CA MET A 206 14.35 -6.93 -5.98
C MET A 206 15.83 -6.73 -6.31
N ASP A 207 16.21 -5.58 -6.85
CA ASP A 207 17.61 -5.22 -7.11
C ASP A 207 18.37 -4.88 -5.83
N ALA A 208 17.73 -4.21 -4.87
CA ALA A 208 18.30 -3.91 -3.55
C ALA A 208 18.55 -5.18 -2.72
N MET A 209 17.81 -6.26 -2.98
CA MET A 209 17.91 -7.55 -2.32
C MET A 209 18.99 -8.48 -2.90
N ASN A 210 19.96 -7.97 -3.67
CA ASN A 210 21.05 -8.77 -4.22
C ASN A 210 22.03 -9.25 -3.13
N GLY A 211 22.31 -10.56 -3.09
CA GLY A 211 23.15 -11.20 -2.06
C GLY A 211 22.69 -12.63 -1.74
N GLU A 212 22.57 -12.95 -0.44
CA GLU A 212 22.12 -14.26 0.10
C GLU A 212 20.77 -14.74 -0.47
N ILE A 213 19.90 -13.80 -0.88
CA ILE A 213 18.60 -14.11 -1.46
C ILE A 213 18.73 -14.83 -2.81
N MET A 214 19.80 -14.59 -3.58
CA MET A 214 20.02 -15.28 -4.85
C MET A 214 20.28 -16.78 -4.67
N GLU A 215 21.00 -17.16 -3.62
CA GLU A 215 21.19 -18.57 -3.30
C GLU A 215 19.90 -19.19 -2.77
N ALA A 216 19.18 -18.48 -1.90
CA ALA A 216 17.90 -18.93 -1.36
C ALA A 216 16.80 -19.11 -2.42
N LEU A 217 16.88 -18.37 -3.52
CA LEU A 217 15.92 -18.43 -4.64
C LEU A 217 16.33 -19.41 -5.74
N LYS A 218 17.51 -20.03 -5.66
CA LYS A 218 18.00 -20.91 -6.72
C LYS A 218 17.04 -22.08 -6.93
N GLY A 219 16.56 -22.25 -8.17
CA GLY A 219 15.58 -23.25 -8.55
C GLY A 219 14.14 -22.93 -8.16
N TYR A 220 13.84 -21.73 -7.65
CA TYR A 220 12.48 -21.33 -7.31
C TYR A 220 11.61 -21.29 -8.57
N LYS A 221 10.44 -21.94 -8.49
CA LYS A 221 9.42 -21.96 -9.54
C LYS A 221 8.12 -21.44 -8.97
N ARG A 222 7.32 -20.80 -9.83
CA ARG A 222 6.00 -20.27 -9.47
C ARG A 222 5.09 -21.38 -8.92
N LYS A 223 4.47 -21.13 -7.78
CA LYS A 223 3.59 -22.04 -7.03
C LYS A 223 2.17 -21.50 -6.92
N VAL A 224 2.02 -20.18 -6.93
CA VAL A 224 0.73 -19.51 -6.75
C VAL A 224 0.22 -19.05 -8.12
N ARG A 225 -1.00 -19.47 -8.44
CA ARG A 225 -1.74 -19.00 -9.61
C ARG A 225 -2.59 -17.81 -9.24
#